data_AF-A0AAD6L3Y2-F1
#
_entry.id   AF-A0AAD6L3Y2-F1
#
_cell.length_a   1.000
_cell.length_b   1.000
_cell.length_c   1.000
_cell.angle_alpha   90.00
_cell.angle_beta   90.00
_cell.angle_gamma   90.00
#
_symmetry.space_group_name_H-M   'P 1'
#
loop_
_entity.id
_entity.type
_entity.pdbx_description
1 polymer ?
#
loop_
_entity_poly.entity_id
_entity_poly.type
_entity_poly.pdbx_seq_one_letter_code
_entity_poly.pdbx_strand_id
1 'polypeptide(L)'
;MILYYFLKVSVTSHTKDLIASLSHLRFNIIPSKQKRFDRRMELRSGSAVGGVPLNDLPEGCWANVLSLTTPRDACRLSAVSPIFKSAAESDVVWQSFLPHDLESILSTAPDGSLLMSSASSKKEVYFSLCDNPIIVDNGRKSFSLEKKSGKKCYVLSAMDLEITWGDTPMYWTWNSISDSRFAEVAELKDVCWFEIRGKISTCLLSPETLYTAYLVYKFPPRTYGFDNQPVDVTMRLDEGEIGARTVSWNPQGRRRYINGSVTVRGSVHYPKERGDGWLETELGDFFSAEGEDGELEMRLFDDSGQWKSGFVLDGIEIRPKDGFAPRYHLRSPFLLMIESCTACHLALLRVYQVIIYSMKFS
;
A
#
# COMPACT_ATOMS: atom_id res chain seq x y z
N MET A 1 -31.40 -7.44 12.93
CA MET A 1 -32.00 -8.27 11.86
C MET A 1 -31.16 -8.37 10.58
N ILE A 2 -30.06 -7.63 10.44
CA ILE A 2 -29.18 -7.66 9.25
C ILE A 2 -27.95 -8.58 9.47
N LEU A 3 -27.48 -8.77 10.71
CA LEU A 3 -26.47 -9.80 11.05
C LEU A 3 -26.93 -11.25 10.83
N TYR A 4 -28.25 -11.49 10.72
CA TYR A 4 -28.81 -12.83 10.54
C TYR A 4 -28.73 -13.31 9.08
N TYR A 5 -28.44 -12.42 8.12
CA TYR A 5 -28.30 -12.76 6.70
C TYR A 5 -26.86 -13.12 6.30
N PHE A 6 -25.85 -12.51 6.94
CA PHE A 6 -24.44 -12.77 6.60
C PHE A 6 -23.95 -14.16 7.03
N LEU A 7 -24.50 -14.72 8.10
CA LEU A 7 -24.17 -16.09 8.55
C LEU A 7 -24.74 -17.19 7.64
N LYS A 8 -25.55 -16.86 6.63
CA LYS A 8 -26.20 -17.85 5.74
C LYS A 8 -25.52 -18.07 4.40
N VAL A 9 -24.49 -17.29 4.03
CA VAL A 9 -23.94 -17.28 2.66
C VAL A 9 -22.58 -18.00 2.52
N SER A 10 -22.02 -18.62 3.57
CA SER A 10 -20.78 -19.43 3.42
C SER A 10 -20.83 -20.75 4.20
N VAL A 11 -21.91 -21.50 4.03
CA VAL A 11 -22.01 -22.90 4.47
C VAL A 11 -21.84 -23.80 3.25
N THR A 12 -20.60 -24.09 2.87
CA THR A 12 -20.30 -25.31 2.11
C THR A 12 -20.41 -26.52 3.05
N SER A 13 -20.76 -27.66 2.48
CA SER A 13 -21.33 -28.87 3.09
C SER A 13 -20.63 -29.51 4.32
N HIS A 14 -19.49 -28.99 4.80
CA HIS A 14 -18.75 -29.59 5.93
C HIS A 14 -18.88 -28.86 7.28
N THR A 15 -19.61 -27.75 7.35
CA THR A 15 -19.81 -27.01 8.62
C THR A 15 -21.13 -27.32 9.35
N LYS A 16 -22.04 -28.10 8.75
CA LYS A 16 -23.31 -28.48 9.40
C LYS A 16 -23.11 -29.44 10.57
N ASP A 17 -22.10 -30.30 10.52
CA ASP A 17 -21.83 -31.30 11.56
C ASP A 17 -21.24 -30.65 12.84
N LEU A 18 -20.53 -29.53 12.70
CA LEU A 18 -19.95 -28.78 13.83
C LEU A 18 -21.01 -28.00 14.65
N ILE A 19 -22.10 -27.56 14.03
CA ILE A 19 -23.16 -26.79 14.72
C ILE A 19 -24.09 -27.73 15.52
N ALA A 20 -24.29 -28.97 15.06
CA ALA A 20 -25.14 -29.94 15.76
C ALA A 20 -24.58 -30.30 17.16
N SER A 21 -23.26 -30.40 17.31
CA SER A 21 -22.61 -30.74 18.58
C SER A 21 -22.64 -29.64 19.66
N LEU A 22 -22.96 -28.39 19.31
CA LEU A 22 -22.85 -27.25 20.24
C LEU A 22 -24.19 -26.80 20.86
N SER A 23 -25.30 -27.47 20.54
CA SER A 23 -26.65 -27.10 20.99
C SER A 23 -27.00 -27.48 22.44
N HIS A 24 -26.13 -28.21 23.16
CA HIS A 24 -26.43 -28.77 24.49
C HIS A 24 -25.89 -27.99 25.70
N LEU A 25 -25.13 -26.90 25.52
CA LEU A 25 -24.51 -26.18 26.64
C LEU A 25 -25.28 -24.89 26.99
N ARG A 26 -26.16 -24.97 28.00
CA ARG A 26 -26.74 -23.80 28.69
C ARG A 26 -25.84 -23.36 29.84
N PHE A 27 -25.45 -22.08 29.90
CA PHE A 27 -24.92 -21.47 31.12
C PHE A 27 -25.58 -20.11 31.40
N ASN A 28 -26.13 -19.98 32.61
CA ASN A 28 -26.71 -18.76 33.18
C ASN A 28 -25.60 -17.85 33.73
N ILE A 29 -25.70 -16.54 33.50
CA ILE A 29 -24.78 -15.53 34.03
C ILE A 29 -25.50 -14.70 35.09
N ILE A 30 -24.92 -14.60 36.30
CA ILE A 30 -25.28 -13.61 37.33
C ILE A 30 -24.10 -12.63 37.45
N PRO A 31 -24.29 -11.30 37.38
CA PRO A 31 -23.19 -10.34 37.49
C PRO A 31 -23.01 -9.88 38.95
N SER A 32 -21.76 -9.84 39.44
CA SER A 32 -21.42 -9.08 40.66
C SER A 32 -20.10 -8.32 40.52
N LYS A 33 -20.06 -7.21 41.29
CA LYS A 33 -19.35 -5.96 41.04
C LYS A 33 -17.86 -5.94 41.43
N GLN A 34 -17.13 -5.04 40.78
CA GLN A 34 -15.77 -4.56 41.06
C GLN A 34 -15.40 -4.46 42.55
N LYS A 35 -14.26 -5.03 42.95
CA LYS A 35 -13.39 -4.51 44.02
C LYS A 35 -11.93 -4.99 43.85
N ARG A 36 -11.02 -4.03 44.03
CA ARG A 36 -9.55 -4.09 43.93
C ARG A 36 -8.96 -4.89 45.10
N PHE A 37 -8.06 -5.85 44.84
CA PHE A 37 -7.18 -6.43 45.86
C PHE A 37 -5.86 -6.91 45.24
N ASP A 38 -4.76 -6.34 45.72
CA ASP A 38 -3.40 -6.91 45.59
C ASP A 38 -3.32 -8.22 46.40
N ARG A 39 -2.86 -9.30 45.76
CA ARG A 39 -2.02 -10.37 46.36
C ARG A 39 -1.69 -11.46 45.33
N ARG A 40 -0.38 -11.68 45.16
CA ARG A 40 0.30 -12.98 44.93
C ARG A 40 -0.60 -14.14 44.49
N MET A 41 -0.62 -14.46 43.19
CA MET A 41 -1.25 -15.70 42.70
C MET A 41 -0.28 -16.87 42.86
N GLU A 42 -0.52 -17.66 43.89
CA GLU A 42 -0.10 -19.05 43.97
C GLU A 42 -0.75 -19.87 42.86
N LEU A 43 0.03 -20.69 42.18
CA LEU A 43 -0.42 -21.72 41.25
C LEU A 43 -1.35 -22.70 41.98
N ARG A 44 -2.66 -22.52 41.86
CA ARG A 44 -3.65 -23.56 42.13
C ARG A 44 -4.10 -24.16 40.81
N SER A 45 -3.74 -25.43 40.62
CA SER A 45 -4.23 -26.33 39.59
C SER A 45 -5.76 -26.44 39.65
N GLY A 46 -6.45 -25.71 38.77
CA GLY A 46 -7.89 -25.80 38.54
C GLY A 46 -8.17 -26.44 37.18
N SER A 47 -8.88 -27.57 37.22
CA SER A 47 -9.54 -28.32 36.14
C SER A 47 -9.47 -27.71 34.73
N ALA A 48 -8.74 -28.39 33.84
CA ALA A 48 -8.65 -28.10 32.42
C ALA A 48 -10.03 -28.22 31.74
N VAL A 49 -10.58 -27.09 31.29
CA VAL A 49 -11.53 -27.09 30.18
C VAL A 49 -10.71 -27.40 28.93
N GLY A 50 -11.03 -28.51 28.26
CA GLY A 50 -10.29 -29.04 27.12
C GLY A 50 -10.22 -28.05 25.95
N GLY A 51 -9.17 -27.23 25.93
CA GLY A 51 -8.72 -26.52 24.75
C GLY A 51 -7.77 -27.43 23.99
N VAL A 52 -8.05 -27.64 22.71
CA VAL A 52 -7.08 -28.26 21.78
C VAL A 52 -5.84 -27.36 21.77
N PRO A 53 -4.63 -27.89 22.06
CA PRO A 53 -3.40 -27.14 21.91
C PRO A 53 -3.31 -26.47 20.53
N LEU A 54 -2.83 -25.23 20.48
CA LEU A 54 -2.69 -24.44 19.25
C LEU A 54 -1.95 -25.21 18.13
N ASN A 55 -1.02 -26.09 18.51
CA ASN A 55 -0.21 -26.89 17.59
C ASN A 55 -0.92 -28.14 17.03
N ASP A 56 -2.12 -28.46 17.52
CA ASP A 56 -2.88 -29.65 17.11
C ASP A 56 -3.90 -29.33 16.02
N LEU A 57 -4.06 -28.05 15.64
CA LEU A 57 -4.85 -27.66 14.48
C LEU A 57 -4.11 -28.02 13.18
N PRO A 58 -4.79 -28.55 12.15
CA PRO A 58 -4.19 -28.84 10.86
C PRO A 58 -3.55 -27.60 10.22
N GLU A 59 -2.47 -27.82 9.46
CA GLU A 59 -1.77 -26.76 8.73
C GLU A 59 -2.72 -25.92 7.85
N GLY A 60 -3.68 -26.57 7.18
CA GLY A 60 -4.66 -25.87 6.34
C GLY A 60 -5.55 -24.89 7.12
N CYS A 61 -5.84 -25.15 8.40
CA CYS A 61 -6.55 -24.19 9.24
C CYS A 61 -5.70 -22.94 9.48
N TRP A 62 -4.40 -23.12 9.73
CA TRP A 62 -3.46 -22.01 9.88
C TRP A 62 -3.26 -21.25 8.58
N ALA A 63 -3.18 -21.94 7.44
CA ALA A 63 -3.08 -21.31 6.13
C ALA A 63 -4.29 -20.39 5.86
N ASN A 64 -5.51 -20.84 6.15
CA ASN A 64 -6.71 -20.02 6.01
C ASN A 64 -6.75 -18.82 6.97
N VAL A 65 -6.19 -18.95 8.18
CA VAL A 65 -6.08 -17.82 9.11
C VAL A 65 -5.05 -16.81 8.59
N LEU A 66 -3.91 -17.29 8.11
CA LEU A 66 -2.82 -16.47 7.59
C LEU A 66 -3.18 -15.75 6.29
N SER A 67 -3.99 -16.37 5.43
CA SER A 67 -4.47 -15.77 4.17
C SER A 67 -5.34 -14.52 4.39
N LEU A 68 -5.87 -14.33 5.61
CA LEU A 68 -6.67 -13.17 6.03
C LEU A 68 -5.84 -12.08 6.73
N THR A 69 -4.51 -12.23 6.75
CA THR A 69 -3.57 -11.26 7.36
C THR A 69 -2.84 -10.47 6.29
N THR A 70 -1.81 -9.71 6.69
CA THR A 70 -0.89 -9.08 5.73
C THR A 70 0.30 -10.01 5.43
N PRO A 71 0.97 -9.86 4.26
CA PRO A 71 2.22 -10.58 3.95
C PRO A 71 3.27 -10.44 5.06
N ARG A 72 3.38 -9.23 5.63
CA ARG A 72 4.25 -8.95 6.77
C ARG A 72 3.89 -9.79 8.01
N ASP A 73 2.61 -9.86 8.35
CA ASP A 73 2.16 -10.60 9.54
C ASP A 73 2.29 -12.11 9.34
N ALA A 74 2.01 -12.62 8.14
CA ALA A 74 2.27 -14.01 7.81
C ALA A 74 3.76 -14.37 7.97
N CYS A 75 4.66 -13.51 7.49
CA CYS A 75 6.10 -13.68 7.69
C CYS A 75 6.50 -13.64 9.17
N ARG A 76 5.91 -12.75 9.97
CA ARG A 76 6.18 -12.69 11.43
C ARG A 76 5.68 -13.93 12.16
N LEU A 77 4.49 -14.41 11.81
CA LEU A 77 3.89 -15.60 12.40
C LEU A 77 4.68 -16.86 12.04
N SER A 78 5.30 -16.91 10.86
CA SER A 78 6.18 -18.02 10.47
C SER A 78 7.33 -18.29 11.44
N ALA A 79 7.78 -17.26 12.18
CA ALA A 79 8.86 -17.38 13.17
C ALA A 79 8.39 -17.93 14.52
N VAL A 80 7.07 -18.07 14.75
CA VAL A 80 6.51 -18.44 16.06
C VAL A 80 6.59 -19.94 16.31
N SER A 81 6.33 -20.77 15.30
CA SER A 81 6.41 -22.23 15.42
C SER A 81 6.57 -22.92 14.07
N PRO A 82 7.01 -24.19 14.02
CA PRO A 82 7.14 -24.94 12.77
C PRO A 82 5.83 -25.08 11.99
N ILE A 83 4.68 -25.20 12.68
CA ILE A 83 3.39 -25.33 12.00
C ILE A 83 2.95 -24.00 11.37
N PHE A 84 3.22 -22.86 12.02
CA PHE A 84 3.02 -21.55 11.41
C PHE A 84 3.97 -21.32 10.24
N LYS A 85 5.22 -21.80 10.35
CA LYS A 85 6.18 -21.72 9.25
C LYS A 85 5.66 -22.46 8.01
N SER A 86 5.26 -23.71 8.17
CA SER A 86 4.71 -24.53 7.08
C SER A 86 3.48 -23.86 6.46
N ALA A 87 2.52 -23.47 7.29
CA ALA A 87 1.30 -22.82 6.83
C ALA A 87 1.58 -21.49 6.09
N ALA A 88 2.53 -20.67 6.58
CA ALA A 88 2.91 -19.40 5.97
C ALA A 88 3.71 -19.57 4.66
N GLU A 89 4.19 -20.77 4.34
CA GLU A 89 4.85 -21.09 3.08
C GLU A 89 3.87 -21.62 2.02
N SER A 90 2.61 -21.89 2.39
CA SER A 90 1.59 -22.42 1.49
C SER A 90 1.16 -21.44 0.40
N ASP A 91 1.03 -21.93 -0.83
CA ASP A 91 0.50 -21.15 -1.96
C ASP A 91 -0.93 -20.64 -1.73
N VAL A 92 -1.73 -21.28 -0.87
CA VAL A 92 -3.07 -20.78 -0.50
C VAL A 92 -2.97 -19.41 0.17
N VAL A 93 -1.95 -19.21 1.02
CA VAL A 93 -1.69 -17.94 1.69
C VAL A 93 -1.20 -16.89 0.70
N TRP A 94 -0.22 -17.23 -0.12
CA TRP A 94 0.37 -16.25 -1.05
C TRP A 94 -0.56 -15.91 -2.21
N GLN A 95 -1.44 -16.82 -2.62
CA GLN A 95 -2.47 -16.55 -3.61
C GLN A 95 -3.49 -15.50 -3.13
N SER A 96 -3.76 -15.39 -1.81
CA SER A 96 -4.65 -14.35 -1.28
C SER A 96 -3.97 -12.97 -1.16
N PHE A 97 -2.64 -12.93 -1.21
CA PHE A 97 -1.85 -11.69 -1.18
C PHE A 97 -1.56 -11.13 -2.58
N LEU A 98 -1.77 -11.93 -3.62
CA LEU A 98 -1.67 -11.48 -5.00
C LEU A 98 -2.99 -10.81 -5.44
N PRO A 99 -2.94 -9.76 -6.27
CA PRO A 99 -4.15 -9.17 -6.84
C PRO A 99 -4.97 -10.17 -7.63
N HIS A 100 -6.30 -10.12 -7.50
CA HIS A 100 -7.21 -11.01 -8.24
C HIS A 100 -7.14 -10.80 -9.76
N ASP A 101 -6.83 -9.58 -10.19
CA ASP A 101 -6.67 -9.16 -11.58
C ASP A 101 -5.21 -9.25 -12.07
N LEU A 102 -4.32 -9.91 -11.32
CA LEU A 102 -2.91 -10.02 -11.68
C LEU A 102 -2.71 -10.60 -13.09
N GLU A 103 -3.45 -11.64 -13.47
CA GLU A 103 -3.35 -12.23 -14.81
C GLU A 103 -3.70 -11.21 -15.91
N SER A 104 -4.71 -10.37 -15.67
CA SER A 104 -5.07 -9.27 -16.58
C SER A 104 -3.95 -8.25 -16.68
N ILE A 105 -3.35 -7.85 -15.56
CA ILE A 105 -2.22 -6.91 -15.54
C ILE A 105 -1.04 -7.49 -16.32
N LEU A 106 -0.67 -8.75 -16.05
CA LEU A 106 0.45 -9.43 -16.69
C LEU A 106 0.23 -9.66 -18.19
N SER A 107 -1.01 -9.79 -18.65
CA SER A 107 -1.31 -9.91 -20.09
C SER A 107 -0.91 -8.67 -20.90
N THR A 108 -0.77 -7.52 -20.24
CA THR A 108 -0.34 -6.27 -20.87
C THR A 108 1.18 -6.03 -20.78
N ALA A 109 1.91 -6.91 -20.08
CA ALA A 109 3.35 -6.85 -19.95
C ALA A 109 4.03 -7.75 -21.01
N PRO A 110 5.11 -7.28 -21.67
CA PRO A 110 5.86 -8.10 -22.63
C PRO A 110 6.36 -9.43 -22.02
N ASP A 111 6.81 -9.39 -20.78
CA ASP A 111 7.40 -10.53 -20.05
C ASP A 111 6.48 -11.10 -18.95
N GLY A 112 5.19 -10.71 -18.92
CA GLY A 112 4.29 -11.06 -17.83
C GLY A 112 4.02 -12.57 -17.70
N SER A 113 3.95 -13.28 -18.82
CA SER A 113 3.78 -14.74 -18.84
C SER A 113 5.01 -15.49 -18.31
N LEU A 114 6.21 -14.94 -18.53
CA LEU A 114 7.45 -15.54 -18.06
C LEU A 114 7.50 -15.58 -16.53
N LEU A 115 7.14 -14.47 -15.86
CA LEU A 115 7.14 -14.35 -14.40
C LEU A 115 6.26 -15.43 -13.71
N MET A 116 5.11 -15.76 -14.30
CA MET A 116 4.23 -16.81 -13.76
C MET A 116 4.74 -18.21 -14.03
N SER A 117 5.42 -18.42 -15.17
CA SER A 117 5.93 -19.73 -15.58
C SER A 117 7.27 -20.10 -14.92
N SER A 118 8.09 -19.11 -14.56
CA SER A 118 9.43 -19.33 -14.00
C SER A 118 9.43 -19.50 -12.48
N ALA A 119 8.41 -18.96 -11.80
CA ALA A 119 8.33 -19.03 -10.35
C ALA A 119 7.88 -20.41 -9.87
N SER A 120 8.56 -20.95 -8.85
CA SER A 120 8.23 -22.25 -8.26
C SER A 120 7.13 -22.17 -7.20
N SER A 121 6.70 -20.96 -6.81
CA SER A 121 5.66 -20.72 -5.81
C SER A 121 5.00 -19.35 -5.98
N LYS A 122 3.79 -19.17 -5.43
CA LYS A 122 3.09 -17.87 -5.39
C LYS A 122 3.82 -16.86 -4.51
N LYS A 123 4.56 -17.34 -3.51
CA LYS A 123 5.45 -16.52 -2.68
C LYS A 123 6.56 -15.88 -3.52
N GLU A 124 7.18 -16.65 -4.40
CA GLU A 124 8.23 -16.16 -5.29
C GLU A 124 7.68 -15.16 -6.30
N VAL A 125 6.51 -15.42 -6.90
CA VAL A 125 5.78 -14.45 -7.73
C VAL A 125 5.59 -13.13 -6.98
N TYR A 126 5.09 -13.20 -5.74
CA TYR A 126 4.84 -12.02 -4.91
C TYR A 126 6.12 -11.19 -4.70
N PHE A 127 7.21 -11.81 -4.24
CA PHE A 127 8.46 -11.09 -3.99
C PHE A 127 9.12 -10.58 -5.28
N SER A 128 8.98 -11.32 -6.39
CA SER A 128 9.44 -10.84 -7.69
C SER A 128 8.72 -9.55 -8.09
N LEU A 129 7.40 -9.44 -7.87
CA LEU A 129 6.62 -8.23 -8.15
C LEU A 129 6.91 -7.08 -7.16
N CYS A 130 7.41 -7.38 -5.96
CA CYS A 130 7.86 -6.35 -5.01
C CYS A 130 9.21 -5.77 -5.39
N ASP A 131 10.15 -6.65 -5.76
CA ASP A 131 11.56 -6.27 -5.92
C ASP A 131 11.90 -5.88 -7.37
N ASN A 132 11.10 -6.35 -8.34
CA ASN A 132 11.29 -6.06 -9.77
C ASN A 132 9.98 -5.52 -10.39
N PRO A 133 9.79 -4.19 -10.45
CA PRO A 133 8.66 -3.59 -11.14
C PRO A 133 8.60 -4.02 -12.60
N ILE A 134 7.41 -4.36 -13.08
CA ILE A 134 7.18 -4.79 -14.46
C ILE A 134 6.58 -3.66 -15.28
N ILE A 135 6.94 -3.58 -16.56
CA ILE A 135 6.38 -2.60 -17.49
C ILE A 135 5.11 -3.17 -18.11
N VAL A 136 4.02 -2.41 -18.01
CA VAL A 136 2.66 -2.78 -18.42
C VAL A 136 2.08 -1.68 -19.32
N ASP A 137 0.89 -1.94 -19.88
CA ASP A 137 0.15 -0.97 -20.68
C ASP A 137 0.99 -0.37 -21.82
N ASN A 138 1.55 -1.24 -22.67
CA ASN A 138 2.36 -0.85 -23.84
C ASN A 138 3.57 0.05 -23.50
N GLY A 139 4.21 -0.14 -22.35
CA GLY A 139 5.38 0.66 -21.97
C GLY A 139 5.06 1.91 -21.17
N ARG A 140 3.77 2.20 -20.96
CA ARG A 140 3.31 3.50 -20.43
C ARG A 140 3.29 3.53 -18.92
N LYS A 141 3.16 2.38 -18.27
CA LYS A 141 3.05 2.27 -16.82
C LYS A 141 3.99 1.19 -16.30
N SER A 142 4.44 1.33 -15.06
CA SER A 142 5.11 0.26 -14.33
C SER A 142 4.26 -0.20 -13.15
N PHE A 143 4.21 -1.51 -12.92
CA PHE A 143 3.44 -2.14 -11.86
C PHE A 143 4.36 -2.86 -10.87
N SER A 144 4.05 -2.77 -9.57
CA SER A 144 4.70 -3.54 -8.50
C SER A 144 3.78 -3.68 -7.29
N LEU A 145 4.20 -4.46 -6.29
CA LEU A 145 3.48 -4.63 -5.02
C LEU A 145 4.25 -4.00 -3.86
N GLU A 146 3.54 -3.26 -3.00
CA GLU A 146 4.10 -2.79 -1.72
C GLU A 146 4.33 -4.00 -0.80
N LYS A 147 5.60 -4.24 -0.46
CA LYS A 147 6.10 -5.48 0.15
C LYS A 147 5.44 -5.87 1.48
N LYS A 148 4.95 -4.89 2.26
CA LYS A 148 4.40 -5.17 3.60
C LYS A 148 2.92 -5.52 3.53
N SER A 149 2.18 -4.87 2.64
CA SER A 149 0.71 -4.91 2.56
C SER A 149 0.19 -5.70 1.35
N GLY A 150 0.99 -5.89 0.30
CA GLY A 150 0.56 -6.47 -0.97
C GLY A 150 -0.32 -5.55 -1.80
N LYS A 151 -0.42 -4.28 -1.43
CA LYS A 151 -1.20 -3.28 -2.16
C LYS A 151 -0.46 -2.87 -3.44
N LYS A 152 -1.22 -2.58 -4.49
CA LYS A 152 -0.70 -2.26 -5.82
C LYS A 152 0.05 -0.92 -5.80
N CYS A 153 1.16 -0.85 -6.52
CA CYS A 153 1.89 0.38 -6.81
C CYS A 153 1.95 0.58 -8.32
N TYR A 154 1.71 1.81 -8.78
CA TYR A 154 1.83 2.17 -10.19
C TYR A 154 2.77 3.34 -10.37
N VAL A 155 3.47 3.37 -11.49
CA VAL A 155 4.11 4.59 -11.99
C VAL A 155 3.63 4.87 -13.39
N LEU A 156 3.12 6.08 -13.61
CA LEU A 156 2.82 6.62 -14.92
C LEU A 156 4.13 7.17 -15.50
N SER A 157 4.59 6.65 -16.64
CA SER A 157 5.78 7.18 -17.33
C SER A 157 5.54 8.61 -17.81
N ALA A 158 6.60 9.37 -18.07
CA ALA A 158 6.50 10.69 -18.70
C ALA A 158 5.70 10.67 -20.01
N MET A 159 5.81 9.59 -20.78
CA MET A 159 5.02 9.39 -22.00
C MET A 159 3.52 9.28 -21.73
N ASP A 160 3.15 8.78 -20.55
CA ASP A 160 1.76 8.62 -20.09
C ASP A 160 1.15 9.88 -19.48
N LEU A 161 1.94 10.96 -19.38
CA LEU A 161 1.50 12.24 -18.85
C LEU A 161 1.12 13.18 -20.00
N GLU A 162 0.17 14.07 -19.71
CA GLU A 162 -0.10 15.24 -20.54
C GLU A 162 0.85 16.36 -20.09
N ILE A 163 1.81 16.68 -20.96
CA ILE A 163 2.84 17.70 -20.72
C ILE A 163 2.62 18.83 -21.71
N THR A 164 2.50 20.06 -21.21
CA THR A 164 2.35 21.23 -22.07
C THR A 164 3.52 21.35 -23.05
N TRP A 165 3.18 21.38 -24.34
CA TRP A 165 4.10 21.35 -25.47
C TRP A 165 5.05 20.15 -25.51
N GLY A 166 4.74 19.04 -24.84
CA GLY A 166 5.57 17.82 -24.84
C GLY A 166 5.81 17.23 -26.24
N ASP A 167 4.92 17.53 -27.19
CA ASP A 167 5.02 17.19 -28.60
C ASP A 167 5.87 18.17 -29.43
N THR A 168 6.33 19.26 -28.82
CA THR A 168 7.06 20.35 -29.48
C THR A 168 8.56 20.24 -29.20
N PRO A 169 9.40 19.81 -30.17
CA PRO A 169 10.81 19.53 -29.93
C PRO A 169 11.67 20.76 -29.58
N MET A 170 11.13 21.97 -29.72
CA MET A 170 11.78 23.20 -29.26
C MET A 170 11.77 23.32 -27.73
N TYR A 171 10.77 22.74 -27.06
CA TYR A 171 10.56 22.87 -25.61
C TYR A 171 10.86 21.58 -24.85
N TRP A 172 10.69 20.42 -25.48
CA TRP A 172 10.96 19.12 -24.86
C TRP A 172 11.79 18.23 -25.77
N THR A 173 12.49 17.26 -25.19
CA THR A 173 13.17 16.19 -25.91
C THR A 173 12.94 14.89 -25.18
N TRP A 174 12.65 13.85 -25.94
CA TRP A 174 12.42 12.51 -25.43
C TRP A 174 13.72 11.72 -25.58
N ASN A 175 14.26 11.25 -24.46
CA ASN A 175 15.57 10.62 -24.39
C ASN A 175 15.48 9.26 -23.72
N SER A 176 16.34 8.34 -24.15
CA SER A 176 16.58 7.09 -23.43
C SER A 176 17.75 7.27 -22.47
N ILE A 177 17.55 6.94 -21.20
CA ILE A 177 18.58 7.01 -20.16
C ILE A 177 18.65 5.68 -19.42
N SER A 178 19.86 5.26 -19.05
CA SER A 178 20.11 3.91 -18.51
C SER A 178 19.58 3.69 -17.09
N ASP A 179 19.23 4.75 -16.38
CA ASP A 179 18.79 4.74 -14.99
C ASP A 179 17.28 5.02 -14.84
N SER A 180 16.53 5.06 -15.94
CA SER A 180 15.06 4.98 -15.95
C SER A 180 14.62 3.55 -16.23
N ARG A 181 13.46 3.17 -15.68
CA ARG A 181 12.77 1.92 -16.02
C ARG A 181 11.97 2.01 -17.31
N PHE A 182 11.73 3.22 -17.81
CA PHE A 182 10.98 3.47 -19.04
C PHE A 182 11.94 3.68 -20.21
N ALA A 183 11.46 3.39 -21.42
CA ALA A 183 12.25 3.53 -22.63
C ALA A 183 12.63 4.99 -22.92
N GLU A 184 11.72 5.92 -22.60
CA GLU A 184 11.86 7.35 -22.84
C GLU A 184 11.46 8.16 -21.61
N VAL A 185 12.26 9.20 -21.34
CA VAL A 185 11.99 10.24 -20.35
C VAL A 185 11.88 11.60 -21.05
N ALA A 186 11.19 12.56 -20.43
CA ALA A 186 11.04 13.90 -20.98
C ALA A 186 12.10 14.86 -20.39
N GLU A 187 12.95 15.42 -21.23
CA GLU A 187 13.90 16.48 -20.87
C GLU A 187 13.37 17.84 -21.33
N LEU A 188 13.26 18.78 -20.40
CA LEU A 188 12.86 20.16 -20.67
C LEU A 188 14.02 20.95 -21.29
N LYS A 189 13.77 21.62 -22.42
CA LYS A 189 14.73 22.50 -23.09
C LYS A 189 14.76 23.89 -22.49
N ASP A 190 13.86 24.81 -22.87
CA ASP A 190 13.85 26.15 -22.31
C ASP A 190 12.44 26.75 -22.42
N VAL A 191 11.81 26.99 -21.28
CA VAL A 191 10.46 27.57 -21.18
C VAL A 191 10.36 28.47 -19.96
N CYS A 192 9.42 29.42 -19.95
CA CYS A 192 9.14 30.25 -18.77
C CYS A 192 8.01 29.71 -17.88
N TRP A 193 7.21 28.77 -18.39
CA TRP A 193 6.17 28.05 -17.66
C TRP A 193 5.92 26.68 -18.29
N PHE A 194 5.36 25.73 -17.52
CA PHE A 194 4.87 24.45 -18.04
C PHE A 194 3.85 23.83 -17.09
N GLU A 195 3.15 22.81 -17.59
CA GLU A 195 2.21 22.01 -16.83
C GLU A 195 2.46 20.52 -17.09
N ILE A 196 2.29 19.72 -16.04
CA ILE A 196 2.32 18.25 -16.10
C ILE A 196 1.03 17.74 -15.46
N ARG A 197 0.28 16.92 -16.20
CA ARG A 197 -0.95 16.27 -15.73
C ARG A 197 -0.82 14.77 -15.87
N GLY A 198 -1.10 14.05 -14.79
CA GLY A 198 -1.20 12.59 -14.78
C GLY A 198 -2.62 12.17 -14.42
N LYS A 199 -3.11 11.12 -15.07
CA LYS A 199 -4.43 10.56 -14.81
C LYS A 199 -4.33 9.05 -14.59
N ILE A 200 -5.05 8.56 -13.60
CA ILE A 200 -5.14 7.13 -13.32
C ILE A 200 -6.54 6.78 -12.82
N SER A 201 -7.12 5.70 -13.36
CA SER A 201 -8.38 5.18 -12.83
C SER A 201 -8.16 4.50 -11.49
N THR A 202 -9.02 4.79 -10.51
CA THR A 202 -8.94 4.20 -9.17
C THR A 202 -9.17 2.69 -9.18
N CYS A 203 -9.85 2.14 -10.19
CA CYS A 203 -10.08 0.69 -10.33
C CYS A 203 -8.77 -0.10 -10.52
N LEU A 204 -7.71 0.55 -11.02
CA LEU A 204 -6.38 -0.05 -11.14
C LEU A 204 -5.72 -0.22 -9.77
N LEU A 205 -6.13 0.56 -8.77
CA LEU A 205 -5.53 0.59 -7.44
C LEU A 205 -6.22 -0.40 -6.50
N SER A 206 -5.53 -0.74 -5.40
CA SER A 206 -6.17 -1.52 -4.34
C SER A 206 -7.19 -0.67 -3.57
N PRO A 207 -8.41 -1.17 -3.33
CA PRO A 207 -9.43 -0.46 -2.57
C PRO A 207 -9.06 -0.34 -1.08
N GLU A 208 -9.81 0.50 -0.38
CA GLU A 208 -9.66 0.83 1.04
C GLU A 208 -8.20 1.19 1.41
N THR A 209 -7.56 1.98 0.56
CA THR A 209 -6.13 2.27 0.69
C THR A 209 -5.88 3.76 0.53
N LEU A 210 -5.17 4.33 1.51
CA LEU A 210 -4.64 5.68 1.39
C LEU A 210 -3.37 5.62 0.53
N TYR A 211 -3.37 6.33 -0.59
CA TYR A 211 -2.24 6.48 -1.49
C TYR A 211 -1.61 7.85 -1.35
N THR A 212 -0.34 7.91 -1.73
CA THR A 212 0.38 9.17 -1.96
C THR A 212 0.96 9.13 -3.37
N ALA A 213 0.81 10.24 -4.10
CA ALA A 213 1.40 10.44 -5.42
C ALA A 213 2.72 11.24 -5.31
N TYR A 214 3.71 10.86 -6.12
CA TYR A 214 5.03 11.47 -6.14
C TYR A 214 5.47 11.75 -7.58
N LEU A 215 5.89 12.98 -7.87
CA LEU A 215 6.60 13.27 -9.12
C LEU A 215 8.04 12.79 -9.00
N VAL A 216 8.53 12.02 -9.97
CA VAL A 216 9.89 11.46 -10.00
C VAL A 216 10.69 12.11 -11.14
N TYR A 217 11.79 12.78 -10.81
CA TYR A 217 12.56 13.59 -11.76
C TYR A 217 14.03 13.78 -11.35
N LYS A 218 14.84 14.36 -12.23
CA LYS A 218 16.26 14.66 -12.03
C LYS A 218 16.62 16.08 -12.46
N PHE A 219 17.68 16.58 -11.84
CA PHE A 219 18.38 17.80 -12.24
C PHE A 219 19.84 17.50 -12.61
N PRO A 220 20.10 17.17 -13.89
CA PRO A 220 21.45 17.15 -14.45
C PRO A 220 22.27 18.43 -14.16
N PRO A 221 23.61 18.39 -14.25
CA PRO A 221 24.47 19.52 -13.87
C PRO A 221 24.22 20.85 -14.60
N ARG A 222 23.53 20.84 -15.75
CA ARG A 222 23.24 22.04 -16.56
C ARG A 222 21.85 22.62 -16.33
N THR A 223 21.06 22.07 -15.41
CA THR A 223 19.73 22.58 -15.07
C THR A 223 19.80 24.00 -14.50
N TYR A 224 18.86 24.86 -14.88
CA TYR A 224 18.66 26.18 -14.25
C TYR A 224 17.19 26.57 -14.17
N GLY A 225 16.89 27.61 -13.38
CA GLY A 225 15.58 28.28 -13.37
C GLY A 225 14.57 27.76 -12.35
N PHE A 226 14.92 26.74 -11.56
CA PHE A 226 14.04 26.10 -10.57
C PHE A 226 14.23 26.58 -9.11
N ASP A 227 15.23 27.42 -8.84
CA ASP A 227 15.65 27.75 -7.46
C ASP A 227 14.73 28.74 -6.73
N ASN A 228 13.90 29.49 -7.45
CA ASN A 228 13.40 30.78 -6.95
C ASN A 228 11.95 30.75 -6.45
N GLN A 229 11.10 29.84 -6.93
CA GLN A 229 9.68 29.83 -6.58
C GLN A 229 9.15 28.41 -6.34
N PRO A 230 8.41 28.20 -5.24
CA PRO A 230 7.55 27.04 -5.11
C PRO A 230 6.48 27.01 -6.21
N VAL A 231 6.00 25.82 -6.53
CA VAL A 231 4.96 25.57 -7.53
C VAL A 231 3.74 24.95 -6.88
N ASP A 232 2.59 25.21 -7.48
CA ASP A 232 1.33 24.67 -7.01
C ASP A 232 1.05 23.30 -7.62
N VAL A 233 0.54 22.42 -6.77
CA VAL A 233 0.10 21.08 -7.10
C VAL A 233 -1.35 20.95 -6.68
N THR A 234 -2.16 20.37 -7.55
CA THR A 234 -3.55 20.05 -7.25
C THR A 234 -3.84 18.59 -7.54
N MET A 235 -4.67 17.98 -6.69
CA MET A 235 -5.21 16.64 -6.91
C MET A 235 -6.72 16.70 -6.95
N ARG A 236 -7.31 16.02 -7.93
CA ARG A 236 -8.75 15.94 -8.13
C ARG A 236 -9.14 14.48 -8.29
N LEU A 237 -10.18 14.06 -7.58
CA LEU A 237 -10.83 12.77 -7.79
C LEU A 237 -12.21 13.08 -8.31
N ASP A 238 -12.47 12.68 -9.54
CA ASP A 238 -13.65 13.07 -10.31
C ASP A 238 -13.82 14.60 -10.33
N GLU A 239 -15.00 15.11 -9.96
CA GLU A 239 -15.26 16.56 -9.92
C GLU A 239 -14.75 17.24 -8.64
N GLY A 240 -14.32 16.47 -7.63
CA GLY A 240 -13.90 16.97 -6.32
C GLY A 240 -12.40 17.26 -6.22
N GLU A 241 -12.04 18.44 -5.72
CA GLU A 241 -10.65 18.76 -5.37
C GLU A 241 -10.28 18.17 -4.01
N ILE A 242 -9.23 17.34 -3.96
CA ILE A 242 -8.78 16.62 -2.75
C ILE A 242 -7.78 17.46 -1.94
N GLY A 243 -7.13 18.41 -2.59
CA GLY A 243 -6.28 19.40 -1.93
C GLY A 243 -5.26 20.04 -2.86
N ALA A 244 -5.04 21.33 -2.64
CA ALA A 244 -3.93 22.09 -3.20
C ALA A 244 -2.73 22.07 -2.24
N ARG A 245 -1.53 21.92 -2.79
CA ARG A 245 -0.27 21.96 -2.05
C ARG A 245 0.74 22.81 -2.79
N THR A 246 1.64 23.43 -2.04
CA THR A 246 2.77 24.15 -2.62
C THR A 246 4.05 23.36 -2.35
N VAL A 247 4.80 23.09 -3.41
CA VAL A 247 6.02 22.27 -3.38
C VAL A 247 7.20 23.07 -3.92
N SER A 248 8.39 22.84 -3.39
CA SER A 248 9.62 23.42 -3.93
C SER A 248 10.30 22.43 -4.88
N TRP A 249 11.05 22.97 -5.84
CA TRP A 249 12.01 22.18 -6.62
C TRP A 249 13.34 21.97 -5.89
N ASN A 250 13.64 22.72 -4.81
CA ASN A 250 14.96 22.72 -4.19
C ASN A 250 15.07 21.69 -3.04
N PRO A 251 15.88 20.62 -3.15
CA PRO A 251 15.94 19.54 -2.15
C PRO A 251 16.53 19.95 -0.79
N GLN A 252 17.26 21.07 -0.72
CA GLN A 252 18.00 21.45 0.50
C GLN A 252 17.41 22.64 1.25
N GLY A 253 16.25 23.16 0.82
CA GLY A 253 15.73 24.41 1.40
C GLY A 253 16.78 25.52 1.42
N ARG A 254 17.75 25.50 0.46
CA ARG A 254 18.77 26.53 0.29
C ARG A 254 18.04 27.81 -0.08
N ARG A 255 17.56 28.51 0.94
CA ARG A 255 17.18 29.91 0.87
C ARG A 255 18.43 30.64 0.40
N ARG A 256 18.57 30.88 -0.90
CA ARG A 256 19.14 32.16 -1.30
C ARG A 256 18.18 33.17 -0.71
N TYR A 257 18.65 33.90 0.30
CA TYR A 257 17.92 35.03 0.86
C TYR A 257 17.63 35.99 -0.29
N ILE A 258 16.42 35.91 -0.85
CA ILE A 258 15.88 36.93 -1.72
C ILE A 258 15.06 37.83 -0.81
N ASN A 259 15.40 39.11 -0.80
CA ASN A 259 14.69 40.19 -0.09
C ASN A 259 13.29 40.42 -0.70
N GLY A 260 12.42 39.42 -0.62
CA GLY A 260 11.04 39.50 -1.07
C GLY A 260 10.17 38.55 -0.24
N SER A 261 9.18 39.10 0.45
CA SER A 261 8.21 38.32 1.20
C SER A 261 7.32 37.54 0.24
N VAL A 262 7.70 36.33 -0.12
CA VAL A 262 6.78 35.37 -0.73
C VAL A 262 5.89 34.86 0.40
N THR A 263 4.64 35.33 0.44
CA THR A 263 3.61 34.77 1.31
C THR A 263 3.23 33.38 0.79
N VAL A 264 3.99 32.36 1.17
CA VAL A 264 3.55 30.98 0.98
C VAL A 264 2.33 30.78 1.89
N ARG A 265 1.17 30.47 1.31
CA ARG A 265 0.01 30.00 2.08
C ARG A 265 0.27 28.55 2.51
N GLY A 266 0.84 28.35 3.70
CA GLY A 266 1.02 27.03 4.30
C GLY A 266 2.45 26.47 4.27
N SER A 267 2.59 25.17 4.49
CA SER A 267 3.88 24.47 4.54
C SER A 267 4.37 24.12 3.14
N VAL A 268 5.58 24.56 2.78
CA VAL A 268 6.26 24.13 1.55
C VAL A 268 6.79 22.71 1.74
N HIS A 269 6.53 21.83 0.78
CA HIS A 269 7.10 20.49 0.75
C HIS A 269 8.36 20.49 -0.14
N TYR A 270 9.41 19.84 0.32
CA TYR A 270 10.69 19.78 -0.39
C TYR A 270 10.91 18.40 -1.00
N PRO A 271 11.60 18.31 -2.15
CA PRO A 271 11.91 17.05 -2.76
C PRO A 271 12.88 16.24 -1.90
N LYS A 272 12.81 14.93 -2.02
CA LYS A 272 13.71 13.99 -1.37
C LYS A 272 14.52 13.25 -2.41
N GLU A 273 15.80 13.06 -2.13
CA GLU A 273 16.66 12.19 -2.93
C GLU A 273 16.36 10.73 -2.60
N ARG A 274 16.18 9.92 -3.65
CA ARG A 274 15.96 8.48 -3.59
C ARG A 274 17.29 7.75 -3.66
N GLY A 275 17.29 6.47 -3.26
CA GLY A 275 18.48 5.62 -3.32
C GLY A 275 18.97 5.31 -4.75
N ASP A 276 18.14 5.57 -5.76
CA ASP A 276 18.41 5.38 -7.19
C ASP A 276 18.94 6.67 -7.88
N GLY A 277 19.18 7.74 -7.11
CA GLY A 277 19.67 9.03 -7.60
C GLY A 277 18.59 9.91 -8.24
N TRP A 278 17.32 9.49 -8.24
CA TRP A 278 16.20 10.35 -8.62
C TRP A 278 15.73 11.22 -7.45
N LEU A 279 15.10 12.35 -7.75
CA LEU A 279 14.34 13.15 -6.79
C LEU A 279 12.88 12.73 -6.82
N GLU A 280 12.22 12.77 -5.66
CA GLU A 280 10.77 12.66 -5.56
C GLU A 280 10.16 13.86 -4.82
N THR A 281 9.09 14.42 -5.37
CA THR A 281 8.26 15.44 -4.71
C THR A 281 6.87 14.87 -4.45
N GLU A 282 6.41 14.93 -3.20
CA GLU A 282 5.07 14.50 -2.80
C GLU A 282 4.00 15.46 -3.36
N LEU A 283 3.12 14.95 -4.21
CA LEU A 283 2.05 15.72 -4.85
C LEU A 283 0.81 15.82 -3.95
N GLY A 284 0.52 14.78 -3.18
CA GLY A 284 -0.68 14.72 -2.33
C GLY A 284 -1.10 13.30 -1.99
N ASP A 285 -2.05 13.22 -1.06
CA ASP A 285 -2.67 11.97 -0.65
C ASP A 285 -4.09 11.89 -1.21
N PHE A 286 -4.55 10.68 -1.49
CA PHE A 286 -5.95 10.41 -1.78
C PHE A 286 -6.33 9.02 -1.28
N PHE A 287 -7.62 8.83 -0.98
CA PHE A 287 -8.13 7.55 -0.54
C PHE A 287 -8.83 6.85 -1.69
N SER A 288 -8.42 5.62 -2.00
CA SER A 288 -9.10 4.76 -2.95
C SER A 288 -10.17 3.96 -2.21
N ALA A 289 -11.44 4.32 -2.37
CA ALA A 289 -12.56 3.64 -1.73
C ALA A 289 -12.97 2.36 -2.49
N GLU A 290 -13.66 1.44 -1.82
CA GLU A 290 -14.24 0.25 -2.44
C GLU A 290 -15.49 0.59 -3.29
N GLY A 291 -15.55 0.08 -4.52
CA GLY A 291 -16.74 0.18 -5.38
C GLY A 291 -16.98 1.54 -6.04
N GLU A 292 -16.07 2.50 -5.87
CA GLU A 292 -16.10 3.80 -6.55
C GLU A 292 -15.11 3.80 -7.72
N ASP A 293 -15.66 3.68 -8.93
CA ASP A 293 -14.92 3.90 -10.17
C ASP A 293 -14.78 5.41 -10.37
N GLY A 294 -13.55 5.90 -10.19
CA GLY A 294 -13.22 7.31 -10.36
C GLY A 294 -11.93 7.50 -11.15
N GLU A 295 -11.68 8.73 -11.56
CA GLU A 295 -10.42 9.14 -12.18
C GLU A 295 -9.69 10.11 -11.25
N LEU A 296 -8.49 9.74 -10.85
CA LEU A 296 -7.58 10.63 -10.15
C LEU A 296 -6.78 11.44 -11.17
N GLU A 297 -6.89 12.75 -11.11
CA GLU A 297 -6.04 13.70 -11.81
C GLU A 297 -5.04 14.34 -10.83
N MET A 298 -3.76 14.30 -11.20
CA MET A 298 -2.66 14.97 -10.50
C MET A 298 -2.09 16.03 -11.43
N ARG A 299 -2.07 17.28 -10.99
CA ARG A 299 -1.61 18.42 -11.79
C ARG A 299 -0.50 19.15 -11.04
N LEU A 300 0.61 19.38 -11.73
CA LEU A 300 1.65 20.31 -11.32
C LEU A 300 1.74 21.43 -12.34
N PHE A 301 1.73 22.67 -11.87
CA PHE A 301 1.77 23.85 -12.72
C PHE A 301 2.85 24.81 -12.23
N ASP A 302 3.83 25.11 -13.08
CA ASP A 302 4.87 26.10 -12.81
C ASP A 302 4.64 27.32 -13.71
N ASP A 303 4.08 28.40 -13.15
CA ASP A 303 3.81 29.67 -13.83
C ASP A 303 4.69 30.83 -13.32
N SER A 304 5.83 30.50 -12.71
CA SER A 304 6.76 31.48 -12.13
C SER A 304 7.28 32.54 -13.11
N GLY A 305 7.08 32.33 -14.42
CA GLY A 305 7.57 33.18 -15.50
C GLY A 305 9.10 33.18 -15.64
N GLN A 306 9.80 32.40 -14.81
CA GLN A 306 11.24 32.24 -14.85
C GLN A 306 11.61 31.22 -15.92
N TRP A 307 12.51 31.61 -16.82
CA TRP A 307 13.10 30.70 -17.79
C TRP A 307 13.85 29.57 -17.08
N LYS A 308 13.60 28.34 -17.53
CA LYS A 308 14.08 27.12 -16.89
C LYS A 308 14.33 26.01 -17.92
N SER A 309 15.34 25.18 -17.62
CA SER A 309 15.91 24.20 -18.54
C SER A 309 16.51 23.00 -17.81
N GLY A 310 16.61 21.88 -18.51
CA GLY A 310 17.38 20.71 -18.12
C GLY A 310 16.71 19.86 -17.04
N PHE A 311 15.41 20.03 -16.80
CA PHE A 311 14.63 19.14 -15.94
C PHE A 311 14.34 17.83 -16.67
N VAL A 312 14.59 16.69 -16.04
CA VAL A 312 14.34 15.36 -16.63
C VAL A 312 13.26 14.64 -15.84
N LEU A 313 12.15 14.32 -16.48
CA LEU A 313 10.98 13.69 -15.88
C LEU A 313 10.94 12.18 -16.18
N ASP A 314 10.91 11.36 -15.12
CA ASP A 314 10.63 9.91 -15.25
C ASP A 314 9.12 9.67 -15.32
N GLY A 315 8.37 10.27 -14.40
CA GLY A 315 6.94 9.97 -14.27
C GLY A 315 6.32 10.39 -12.94
N ILE A 316 5.13 9.84 -12.66
CA ILE A 316 4.41 9.99 -11.39
C ILE A 316 4.21 8.61 -10.76
N GLU A 317 4.75 8.41 -9.55
CA GLU A 317 4.61 7.19 -8.75
C GLU A 317 3.45 7.31 -7.75
N ILE A 318 2.53 6.35 -7.79
CA ILE A 318 1.39 6.22 -6.89
C ILE A 318 1.61 4.97 -6.04
N ARG A 319 1.82 5.17 -4.74
CA ARG A 319 2.09 4.08 -3.78
C ARG A 319 1.28 4.21 -2.49
N PRO A 320 0.95 3.11 -1.81
CA PRO A 320 0.27 3.13 -0.52
C PRO A 320 1.07 3.94 0.51
N LYS A 321 0.36 4.75 1.31
CA LYS A 321 0.97 5.53 2.38
C LYS A 321 1.24 4.64 3.60
N ASP A 322 2.50 4.58 3.99
CA ASP A 322 2.92 3.86 5.19
C ASP A 322 2.19 4.39 6.44
N GLY A 323 1.65 3.48 7.26
CA GLY A 323 1.10 3.81 8.59
C GLY A 323 -0.37 4.23 8.64
N PHE A 324 -1.10 4.23 7.52
CA PHE A 324 -2.55 4.39 7.54
C PHE A 324 -3.25 3.04 7.69
N ALA A 325 -3.89 2.82 8.85
CA ALA A 325 -4.96 1.85 8.98
C ALA A 325 -6.28 2.64 8.96
N PRO A 326 -7.24 2.34 8.05
CA PRO A 326 -8.52 3.03 8.04
C PRO A 326 -9.14 2.97 9.44
N ARG A 327 -9.43 4.15 10.01
CA ARG A 327 -9.96 4.28 11.38
C ARG A 327 -11.43 3.86 11.49
N TYR A 328 -12.06 3.45 10.40
CA TYR A 328 -13.46 3.07 10.39
C TYR A 328 -13.58 1.69 9.78
N HIS A 329 -14.01 0.75 10.64
CA HIS A 329 -14.30 -0.64 10.33
C HIS A 329 -13.08 -1.47 9.95
N LEU A 330 -12.34 -1.88 10.98
CA LEU A 330 -12.10 -3.29 11.28
C LEU A 330 -11.47 -3.35 12.68
N ARG A 331 -12.25 -3.82 13.66
CA ARG A 331 -11.68 -4.87 14.50
C ARG A 331 -11.07 -5.84 13.49
N SER A 332 -9.74 -5.97 13.50
CA SER A 332 -9.00 -6.89 12.63
C SER A 332 -9.86 -8.13 12.35
N PRO A 333 -9.95 -8.67 11.12
CA PRO A 333 -10.62 -9.95 10.88
C PRO A 333 -10.14 -11.02 11.86
N PHE A 334 -8.90 -10.89 12.34
CA PHE A 334 -8.32 -11.61 13.46
C PHE A 334 -9.07 -11.42 14.80
N LEU A 335 -9.40 -10.19 15.20
CA LEU A 335 -10.23 -9.88 16.38
C LEU A 335 -11.65 -10.47 16.27
N LEU A 336 -12.28 -10.45 15.10
CA LEU A 336 -13.62 -11.04 14.89
C LEU A 336 -13.59 -12.58 14.81
N MET A 337 -12.53 -13.18 14.24
CA MET A 337 -12.28 -14.63 14.32
C MET A 337 -12.01 -15.08 15.77
N ILE A 338 -11.24 -14.29 16.52
CA ILE A 338 -10.95 -14.55 17.93
C ILE A 338 -12.23 -14.47 18.78
N GLU A 339 -13.13 -13.53 18.51
CA GLU A 339 -14.39 -13.36 19.25
C GLU A 339 -15.44 -14.43 18.93
N SER A 340 -15.39 -15.09 17.77
CA SER A 340 -16.36 -16.12 17.35
C SER A 340 -15.95 -17.57 17.67
N CYS A 341 -14.70 -17.80 18.08
CA CYS A 341 -14.18 -19.14 18.38
C CYS A 341 -13.88 -19.27 19.90
N THR A 342 -14.87 -19.73 20.68
CA THR A 342 -14.80 -19.79 22.16
C THR A 342 -13.69 -20.70 22.71
N ALA A 343 -13.19 -21.65 21.91
CA ALA A 343 -12.03 -22.50 22.26
C ALA A 343 -10.67 -21.87 21.87
N CYS A 344 -10.61 -21.11 20.77
CA CYS A 344 -9.39 -20.39 20.36
C CYS A 344 -9.15 -19.10 21.16
N HIS A 345 -10.16 -18.60 21.89
CA HIS A 345 -10.13 -17.33 22.61
C HIS A 345 -8.96 -17.25 23.59
N LEU A 346 -8.65 -18.30 24.35
CA LEU A 346 -7.55 -18.29 25.34
C LEU A 346 -6.16 -18.51 24.73
N ALA A 347 -6.07 -19.25 23.61
CA ALA A 347 -4.80 -19.55 22.96
C ALA A 347 -4.35 -18.39 22.07
N LEU A 348 -5.26 -17.77 21.32
CA LEU A 348 -4.99 -16.59 20.49
C LEU A 348 -4.83 -15.31 21.32
N LEU A 349 -5.52 -15.15 22.46
CA LEU A 349 -5.21 -14.06 23.41
C LEU A 349 -3.80 -14.18 24.00
N ARG A 350 -3.29 -15.41 24.19
CA ARG A 350 -1.90 -15.64 24.62
C ARG A 350 -0.91 -15.32 23.49
N VAL A 351 -1.20 -15.72 22.25
CA VAL A 351 -0.38 -15.33 21.09
C VAL A 351 -0.40 -13.80 20.89
N TYR A 352 -1.55 -13.15 21.04
CA TYR A 352 -1.68 -11.70 20.94
C TYR A 352 -0.99 -10.97 22.11
N GLN A 353 -1.02 -11.52 23.33
CA GLN A 353 -0.22 -11.00 24.46
C GLN A 353 1.28 -11.15 24.23
N VAL A 354 1.73 -12.26 23.63
CA VAL A 354 3.14 -12.47 23.26
C VAL A 354 3.56 -11.54 22.12
N ILE A 355 2.71 -11.33 21.12
CA ILE A 355 2.95 -10.39 20.00
C ILE A 355 2.98 -8.94 20.50
N ILE A 356 2.03 -8.52 21.36
CA ILE A 356 2.04 -7.19 21.98
C ILE A 356 3.27 -6.99 22.87
N TYR A 357 3.68 -8.00 23.64
CA TYR A 357 4.90 -7.91 24.46
C TYR A 357 6.16 -7.81 23.59
N SER A 358 6.20 -8.51 22.46
CA SER A 358 7.34 -8.47 21.53
C SER A 358 7.42 -7.15 20.76
N MET A 359 6.27 -6.56 20.40
CA MET A 359 6.21 -5.25 19.73
C MET A 359 6.52 -4.05 20.64
N LYS A 360 6.52 -4.22 21.98
CA LYS A 360 6.93 -3.18 22.93
C LYS A 360 8.44 -3.16 23.20
N PHE A 361 9.20 -4.11 22.67
CA PHE A 361 10.63 -4.29 22.95
C PHE A 361 11.51 -4.40 21.68
N SER A 362 11.00 -4.05 20.49
CA SER A 362 11.83 -3.90 19.28
C SER A 362 11.76 -2.48 18.73
#